data_AF-A0A7J8VWG6-F1
#
_entry.id   AF-A0A7J8VWG6-F1
#
_cell.length_a   1.000
_cell.length_b   1.000
_cell.length_c   1.000
_cell.angle_alpha   90.00
_cell.angle_beta   90.00
_cell.angle_gamma   90.00
#
_symmetry.space_group_name_H-M   'P 1'
#
loop_
_entity.id
_entity.type
_entity.pdbx_description
1 polymer ?
#
loop_
_entity_poly.entity_id
_entity_poly.type
_entity_poly.pdbx_seq_one_letter_code
_entity_poly.pdbx_strand_id
1 'polypeptide(L)'
;MGIPSFQTLTLPTFFFFFVSSYLLAYFRIFQNWDPKHRVEASSCFISLTHGTPAVFMAIHALTTHTTKSPSPPTFSSPNTYLHNTVLEFSISYFSIDLLHYLIFFPNDTLFILHHLATLYVFFTCRFIVHHGSFALLVLLILAEITSFCQNVWTLAGYRKADLPVAGKVFDLMSLPFFAFYTIVRGIIGPLFVYKMGVFYINQMAGDSIPVWAWVSWMIVIVTAILISIVWVFDHWIDWFKRRKAMNKLA
;
A
#
# COMPACT_ATOMS: atom_id res chain seq x y z
N MET A 1 5.24 4.74 -34.76
CA MET A 1 3.92 4.08 -34.91
C MET A 1 3.09 4.54 -33.72
N GLY A 2 2.02 5.31 -33.98
CA GLY A 2 1.29 6.05 -32.94
C GLY A 2 0.61 5.13 -31.93
N ILE A 3 0.84 5.39 -30.65
CA ILE A 3 0.12 4.75 -29.55
C ILE A 3 -1.33 5.27 -29.57
N PRO A 4 -2.37 4.41 -29.57
CA PRO A 4 -3.74 4.87 -29.70
C PRO A 4 -4.19 5.69 -28.48
N SER A 5 -4.96 6.76 -28.75
CA SER A 5 -5.39 7.79 -27.80
C SER A 5 -6.11 7.29 -26.54
N PHE A 6 -6.70 6.09 -26.55
CA PHE A 6 -7.35 5.48 -25.39
C PHE A 6 -6.39 5.05 -24.27
N GLN A 7 -5.08 4.92 -24.54
CA GLN A 7 -4.08 4.58 -23.52
C GLN A 7 -3.70 5.76 -22.60
N THR A 8 -4.22 6.96 -22.87
CA THR A 8 -3.94 8.18 -22.08
C THR A 8 -4.92 8.43 -20.93
N LEU A 9 -5.99 7.63 -20.83
CA LEU A 9 -7.10 7.83 -19.89
C LEU A 9 -7.08 6.91 -18.66
N THR A 10 -6.06 6.08 -18.50
CA THR A 10 -5.99 5.09 -17.40
C THR A 10 -6.01 5.76 -16.03
N LEU A 11 -5.17 6.77 -15.79
CA LEU A 11 -5.14 7.50 -14.52
C LEU A 11 -6.49 8.19 -14.20
N PRO A 12 -7.07 9.05 -15.07
CA PRO A 12 -8.39 9.64 -14.82
C PRO A 12 -9.50 8.60 -14.61
N THR A 13 -9.49 7.51 -15.38
CA THR A 13 -10.50 6.45 -15.23
C THR A 13 -10.41 5.79 -13.86
N PHE A 14 -9.21 5.41 -13.42
CA PHE A 14 -9.02 4.84 -12.09
C PHE A 14 -9.34 5.85 -10.98
N PHE A 15 -9.05 7.13 -11.19
CA PHE A 15 -9.39 8.18 -10.23
C PHE A 15 -10.90 8.25 -10.02
N PHE A 16 -11.69 8.37 -11.10
CA PHE A 16 -13.15 8.39 -11.00
C PHE A 16 -13.73 7.07 -10.49
N PHE A 17 -13.09 5.94 -10.79
CA PHE A 17 -13.44 4.65 -10.17
C PHE A 17 -13.31 4.72 -8.64
N PHE A 18 -12.18 5.18 -8.11
CA PHE A 18 -11.99 5.28 -6.65
C PHE A 18 -12.88 6.33 -5.99
N VAL A 19 -13.15 7.47 -6.66
CA VAL A 19 -14.16 8.43 -6.20
C VAL A 19 -15.52 7.75 -6.09
N SER A 20 -15.95 7.07 -7.15
CA SER A 20 -17.26 6.39 -7.18
C SER A 20 -17.36 5.30 -6.12
N SER A 21 -16.29 4.52 -5.94
CA SER A 21 -16.19 3.49 -4.89
C SER A 21 -16.26 4.09 -3.49
N TYR A 22 -15.59 5.22 -3.24
CA TYR A 22 -15.67 5.93 -1.96
C TYR A 22 -17.08 6.43 -1.69
N LEU A 23 -17.72 7.09 -2.67
CA LEU A 23 -19.08 7.62 -2.54
C LEU A 23 -20.10 6.49 -2.35
N LEU A 24 -19.95 5.36 -3.06
CA LEU A 24 -20.78 4.17 -2.87
C LEU A 24 -20.63 3.62 -1.44
N ALA A 25 -19.39 3.51 -0.96
CA ALA A 25 -19.12 3.04 0.39
C ALA A 25 -19.78 3.94 1.44
N TYR A 26 -19.59 5.26 1.30
CA TYR A 26 -20.09 6.25 2.24
C TYR A 26 -21.62 6.36 2.24
N PHE A 27 -22.24 6.50 1.07
CA PHE A 27 -23.68 6.77 0.96
C PHE A 27 -24.57 5.53 0.95
N ARG A 28 -24.03 4.34 0.63
CA ARG A 28 -24.85 3.12 0.50
C ARG A 28 -24.40 2.01 1.43
N ILE A 29 -23.12 1.63 1.41
CA ILE A 29 -22.64 0.47 2.17
C ILE A 29 -22.63 0.75 3.68
N PHE A 30 -22.07 1.89 4.08
CA PHE A 30 -21.94 2.29 5.48
C PHE A 30 -22.96 3.37 5.89
N GLN A 31 -24.06 3.50 5.16
CA GLN A 31 -25.08 4.52 5.40
C GLN A 31 -25.69 4.50 6.81
N ASN A 32 -25.65 3.35 7.49
CA ASN A 32 -26.18 3.15 8.84
C ASN A 32 -25.09 3.20 9.92
N TRP A 33 -23.84 3.48 9.56
CA TRP A 33 -22.75 3.64 10.52
C TRP A 33 -22.73 5.07 11.04
N ASP A 34 -22.23 5.23 12.27
CA ASP A 34 -21.94 6.55 12.85
C ASP A 34 -21.11 7.41 11.87
N PRO A 35 -21.36 8.72 11.74
CA PRO A 35 -20.67 9.57 10.78
C PRO A 35 -19.14 9.49 10.84
N LYS A 36 -18.55 9.33 12.03
CA LYS A 36 -17.10 9.18 12.18
C LYS A 36 -16.62 7.83 11.64
N HIS A 37 -17.18 6.73 12.10
CA HIS A 37 -16.77 5.40 11.63
C HIS A 37 -17.13 5.15 10.16
N ARG A 38 -18.13 5.86 9.63
CA ARG A 38 -18.53 5.78 8.22
C ARG A 38 -17.43 6.30 7.29
N VAL A 39 -16.80 7.44 7.61
CA VAL A 39 -15.70 7.95 6.78
C VAL A 39 -14.51 6.99 6.82
N GLU A 40 -14.13 6.50 8.01
CA GLU A 40 -13.03 5.55 8.17
C GLU A 40 -13.28 4.22 7.45
N ALA A 41 -14.50 3.70 7.56
CA ALA A 41 -14.91 2.47 6.85
C ALA A 41 -14.93 2.66 5.34
N SER A 42 -15.25 3.85 4.84
CA SER A 42 -15.21 4.17 3.41
C SER A 42 -13.77 4.21 2.87
N SER A 43 -12.82 4.76 3.63
CA SER A 43 -11.38 4.65 3.34
C SER A 43 -10.92 3.19 3.32
N CYS A 44 -11.28 2.40 4.34
CA CYS A 44 -10.96 0.96 4.38
C CYS A 44 -11.53 0.21 3.16
N PHE A 45 -12.73 0.56 2.71
CA PHE A 45 -13.36 -0.05 1.54
C PHE A 45 -12.59 0.26 0.26
N ILE A 46 -12.21 1.53 0.02
CA ILE A 46 -11.41 1.83 -1.17
C ILE A 46 -10.02 1.18 -1.12
N SER A 47 -9.42 1.08 0.08
CA SER A 47 -8.18 0.34 0.31
C SER A 47 -8.33 -1.15 -0.05
N LEU A 48 -9.43 -1.80 0.34
CA LEU A 48 -9.72 -3.19 -0.06
C LEU A 48 -9.95 -3.34 -1.58
N THR A 49 -10.63 -2.37 -2.21
CA THR A 49 -10.82 -2.37 -3.68
C THR A 49 -9.54 -2.06 -4.45
N HIS A 50 -8.51 -1.52 -3.79
CA HIS A 50 -7.19 -1.31 -4.36
C HIS A 50 -6.25 -2.48 -4.08
N GLY A 51 -5.99 -2.80 -2.81
CA GLY A 51 -4.89 -3.66 -2.40
C GLY A 51 -4.95 -5.06 -3.03
N THR A 52 -6.10 -5.73 -2.97
CA THR A 52 -6.26 -7.06 -3.55
C THR A 52 -6.06 -7.04 -5.08
N PRO A 53 -6.77 -6.20 -5.86
CA PRO A 53 -6.47 -6.07 -7.30
C PRO A 53 -5.03 -5.65 -7.61
N ALA A 54 -4.44 -4.73 -6.84
CA ALA A 54 -3.08 -4.25 -7.05
C ALA A 54 -2.05 -5.38 -6.94
N VAL A 55 -2.19 -6.29 -5.97
CA VAL A 55 -1.34 -7.48 -5.84
C VAL A 55 -1.42 -8.34 -7.11
N PHE A 56 -2.64 -8.67 -7.55
CA PHE A 56 -2.81 -9.52 -8.74
C PHE A 56 -2.29 -8.85 -10.01
N MET A 57 -2.59 -7.56 -10.20
CA MET A 57 -2.10 -6.81 -11.36
C MET A 57 -0.57 -6.68 -11.34
N ALA A 58 0.04 -6.43 -10.17
CA ALA A 58 1.50 -6.36 -10.03
C ALA A 58 2.16 -7.71 -10.32
N ILE A 59 1.65 -8.81 -9.77
CA ILE A 59 2.15 -10.16 -10.06
C ILE A 59 2.05 -10.46 -11.56
N HIS A 60 0.90 -10.16 -12.17
CA HIS A 60 0.70 -10.35 -13.60
C HIS A 60 1.68 -9.51 -14.44
N ALA A 61 1.91 -8.25 -14.05
CA ALA A 61 2.83 -7.37 -14.76
C ALA A 61 4.29 -7.86 -14.66
N LEU A 62 4.73 -8.28 -13.46
CA LEU A 62 6.08 -8.80 -13.20
C LEU A 62 6.34 -10.14 -13.92
N THR A 63 5.38 -11.07 -13.86
CA THR A 63 5.46 -12.37 -14.56
C THR A 63 5.47 -12.20 -16.08
N THR A 64 4.64 -11.30 -16.60
CA THR A 64 4.62 -10.97 -18.04
C THR A 64 5.94 -10.33 -18.48
N HIS A 65 6.52 -9.45 -17.67
CA HIS A 65 7.81 -8.84 -17.97
C HIS A 65 8.93 -9.90 -18.00
N THR A 66 8.94 -10.81 -17.02
CA THR A 66 9.94 -11.88 -16.92
C THR A 66 9.84 -12.87 -18.09
N THR A 67 8.63 -13.22 -18.53
CA THR A 67 8.43 -14.21 -19.60
C THR A 67 8.64 -13.66 -21.01
N LYS A 68 8.42 -12.36 -21.21
CA LYS A 68 8.57 -11.71 -22.52
C LYS A 68 9.92 -11.03 -22.74
N SER A 69 10.69 -10.81 -21.69
CA SER A 69 11.99 -10.18 -21.78
C SER A 69 13.08 -11.22 -22.10
N PRO A 70 14.04 -10.91 -22.99
CA PRO A 70 15.18 -11.79 -23.27
C PRO A 70 16.15 -11.90 -22.08
N SER A 71 16.03 -11.02 -21.08
CA SER A 71 16.84 -11.05 -19.86
C SER A 71 15.99 -10.82 -18.61
N PRO A 72 16.39 -11.38 -17.45
CA PRO A 72 15.69 -11.15 -16.20
C PRO A 72 15.60 -9.66 -15.84
N PRO A 73 14.46 -9.18 -15.33
CA PRO A 73 14.32 -7.79 -14.93
C PRO A 73 15.24 -7.45 -13.75
N THR A 74 15.80 -6.25 -13.79
CA THR A 74 16.65 -5.66 -12.76
C THR A 74 15.94 -4.47 -12.10
N PHE A 75 16.53 -3.90 -11.04
CA PHE A 75 15.97 -2.73 -10.36
C PHE A 75 16.04 -1.43 -11.18
N SER A 76 16.73 -1.43 -12.32
CA SER A 76 16.78 -0.31 -13.26
C SER A 76 16.09 -0.61 -14.60
N SER A 77 15.43 -1.77 -14.74
CA SER A 77 14.72 -2.11 -15.97
C SER A 77 13.63 -1.09 -16.30
N PRO A 78 13.35 -0.91 -17.59
CA PRO A 78 12.34 0.03 -18.02
C PRO A 78 10.93 -0.36 -17.59
N ASN A 79 10.10 0.65 -17.35
CA ASN A 79 8.71 0.42 -17.00
C ASN A 79 7.97 -0.11 -18.22
N THR A 80 7.33 -1.27 -18.07
CA THR A 80 6.44 -1.82 -19.10
C THR A 80 5.10 -1.11 -19.06
N TYR A 81 4.29 -1.28 -20.10
CA TYR A 81 2.91 -0.79 -20.12
C TYR A 81 2.11 -1.28 -18.89
N LEU A 82 2.20 -2.58 -18.57
CA LEU A 82 1.50 -3.16 -17.42
C LEU A 82 2.01 -2.59 -16.09
N HIS A 83 3.32 -2.33 -15.97
CA HIS A 83 3.84 -1.63 -14.78
C HIS A 83 3.21 -0.25 -14.63
N ASN A 84 3.14 0.52 -15.71
CA ASN A 84 2.55 1.84 -15.71
C ASN A 84 1.05 1.81 -15.37
N THR A 85 0.30 0.82 -15.85
CA THR A 85 -1.10 0.62 -15.45
C THR A 85 -1.25 0.38 -13.94
N VAL A 86 -0.38 -0.45 -13.34
CA VAL A 86 -0.40 -0.72 -11.89
C VAL A 86 -0.05 0.53 -11.08
N LEU A 87 0.96 1.29 -11.53
CA LEU A 87 1.35 2.54 -10.89
C LEU A 87 0.21 3.56 -10.96
N GLU A 88 -0.43 3.74 -12.11
CA GLU A 88 -1.55 4.67 -12.24
C GLU A 88 -2.79 4.25 -11.44
N PHE A 89 -3.10 2.95 -11.39
CA PHE A 89 -4.14 2.41 -10.51
C PHE A 89 -3.87 2.76 -9.04
N SER A 90 -2.62 2.59 -8.60
CA SER A 90 -2.23 2.87 -7.23
C SER A 90 -2.17 4.37 -6.94
N ILE A 91 -1.63 5.19 -7.85
CA ILE A 91 -1.63 6.65 -7.74
C ILE A 91 -3.05 7.17 -7.55
N SER A 92 -4.01 6.66 -8.33
CA SER A 92 -5.42 7.06 -8.20
C SER A 92 -6.00 6.71 -6.82
N TYR A 93 -5.75 5.51 -6.30
CA TYR A 93 -6.15 5.14 -4.93
C TYR A 93 -5.53 6.06 -3.88
N PHE A 94 -4.20 6.15 -3.84
CA PHE A 94 -3.48 6.94 -2.83
C PHE A 94 -3.86 8.43 -2.89
N SER A 95 -4.24 8.95 -4.07
CA SER A 95 -4.73 10.32 -4.21
C SER A 95 -6.09 10.54 -3.54
N ILE A 96 -7.03 9.62 -3.74
CA ILE A 96 -8.36 9.71 -3.11
C ILE A 96 -8.25 9.50 -1.60
N ASP A 97 -7.44 8.54 -1.16
CA ASP A 97 -7.27 8.26 0.26
C ASP A 97 -6.52 9.40 0.97
N LEU A 98 -5.53 10.02 0.31
CA LEU A 98 -4.91 11.26 0.82
C LEU A 98 -5.93 12.39 0.99
N LEU A 99 -6.81 12.61 0.01
CA LEU A 99 -7.88 13.61 0.13
C LEU A 99 -8.80 13.30 1.31
N HIS A 100 -9.14 12.03 1.53
CA HIS A 100 -9.89 11.60 2.70
C HIS A 100 -9.20 12.02 4.01
N TYR A 101 -7.91 11.71 4.17
CA TYR A 101 -7.18 12.10 5.39
C TYR A 101 -7.08 13.62 5.54
N LEU A 102 -6.79 14.36 4.47
CA LEU A 102 -6.69 15.82 4.53
C LEU A 102 -8.02 16.50 4.92
N ILE A 103 -9.16 15.93 4.50
CA ILE A 103 -10.48 16.51 4.77
C ILE A 103 -11.01 16.09 6.14
N PHE A 104 -10.92 14.80 6.49
CA PHE A 104 -11.59 14.24 7.66
C PHE A 104 -10.67 14.00 8.86
N PHE A 105 -9.37 13.83 8.62
CA PHE A 105 -8.38 13.47 9.64
C PHE A 105 -7.07 14.28 9.49
N PRO A 106 -7.11 15.63 9.45
CA PRO A 106 -5.93 16.45 9.15
C PRO A 106 -4.81 16.32 10.19
N ASN A 107 -5.13 15.83 11.39
CA ASN A 107 -4.16 15.58 12.45
C ASN A 107 -3.47 14.20 12.33
N ASP A 108 -3.92 13.34 11.42
CA ASP A 108 -3.31 12.04 11.17
C ASP A 108 -2.08 12.16 10.26
N THR A 109 -1.07 12.84 10.80
CA THR A 109 0.16 13.19 10.09
C THR A 109 0.91 11.98 9.56
N LEU A 110 0.86 10.84 10.26
CA LEU A 110 1.54 9.61 9.84
C LEU A 110 0.94 9.08 8.53
N PHE A 111 -0.39 8.94 8.46
CA PHE A 111 -1.05 8.45 7.26
C PHE A 111 -0.95 9.45 6.11
N ILE A 112 -1.09 10.75 6.38
CA ILE A 112 -0.92 11.80 5.36
C ILE A 112 0.48 11.76 4.76
N LEU A 113 1.53 11.74 5.59
CA LEU A 113 2.92 11.69 5.12
C LEU A 113 3.22 10.39 4.39
N HIS A 114 2.68 9.26 4.86
CA HIS A 114 2.82 7.97 4.17
C HIS A 114 2.22 8.03 2.75
N HIS A 115 1.02 8.57 2.58
CA HIS A 115 0.37 8.68 1.27
C HIS A 115 1.13 9.63 0.35
N LEU A 116 1.56 10.80 0.86
CA LEU A 116 2.39 11.74 0.10
C LEU A 116 3.71 11.12 -0.35
N ALA A 117 4.39 10.39 0.55
CA ALA A 117 5.61 9.67 0.25
C ALA A 117 5.42 8.61 -0.86
N THR A 118 4.37 7.79 -0.75
CA THR A 118 4.06 6.77 -1.75
C THR A 118 3.71 7.41 -3.10
N LEU A 119 2.89 8.46 -3.10
CA LEU A 119 2.57 9.23 -4.32
C LEU A 119 3.83 9.83 -4.93
N TYR A 120 4.72 10.44 -4.15
CA TYR A 120 5.98 10.98 -4.64
C TYR A 120 6.81 9.92 -5.39
N VAL A 121 7.01 8.75 -4.79
CA VAL A 121 7.79 7.66 -5.40
C VAL A 121 7.10 7.14 -6.68
N PHE A 122 5.77 6.97 -6.66
CA PHE A 122 5.03 6.48 -7.83
C PHE A 122 4.98 7.50 -8.97
N PHE A 123 4.70 8.77 -8.69
CA PHE A 123 4.68 9.83 -9.70
C PHE A 123 6.05 10.00 -10.36
N THR A 124 7.11 10.07 -9.56
CA THR A 124 8.48 10.22 -10.09
C THR A 124 8.89 9.00 -10.91
N CYS A 125 8.61 7.78 -10.46
CA CYS A 125 8.88 6.58 -11.25
C CYS A 125 8.06 6.53 -12.55
N ARG A 126 6.76 6.85 -12.50
CA ARG A 126 5.84 6.73 -13.64
C ARG A 126 6.04 7.82 -14.69
N PHE A 127 6.19 9.07 -14.28
CA PHE A 127 6.08 10.24 -15.15
C PHE A 127 7.38 11.02 -15.35
N ILE A 128 8.44 10.71 -14.59
CA ILE A 128 9.73 11.42 -14.70
C ILE A 128 10.85 10.46 -15.12
N VAL A 129 11.04 9.37 -14.36
CA VAL A 129 12.18 8.46 -14.54
C VAL A 129 11.87 7.36 -15.56
N HIS A 130 10.63 6.88 -15.62
CA HIS A 130 10.17 5.80 -16.50
C HIS A 130 10.88 4.44 -16.35
N HIS A 131 11.76 4.30 -15.36
CA HIS A 131 12.48 3.09 -15.00
C HIS A 131 12.31 2.77 -13.51
N GLY A 132 12.57 1.52 -13.14
CA GLY A 132 12.63 1.08 -11.74
C GLY A 132 11.30 0.62 -11.13
N SER A 133 10.22 0.60 -11.89
CA SER A 133 8.92 0.14 -11.39
C SER A 133 8.91 -1.33 -10.95
N PHE A 134 9.84 -2.16 -11.44
CA PHE A 134 9.99 -3.55 -11.00
C PHE A 134 10.13 -3.63 -9.47
N ALA A 135 11.04 -2.84 -8.89
CA ALA A 135 11.27 -2.82 -7.45
C ALA A 135 10.02 -2.33 -6.70
N LEU A 136 9.41 -1.26 -7.21
CA LEU A 136 8.23 -0.66 -6.59
C LEU A 136 7.01 -1.58 -6.62
N LEU A 137 6.82 -2.35 -7.68
CA LEU A 137 5.72 -3.33 -7.77
C LEU A 137 5.93 -4.51 -6.81
N VAL A 138 7.18 -4.96 -6.60
CA VAL A 138 7.46 -5.98 -5.57
C VAL A 138 7.16 -5.42 -4.18
N LEU A 139 7.61 -4.20 -3.89
CA LEU A 139 7.30 -3.53 -2.62
C LEU A 139 5.79 -3.30 -2.43
N LEU A 140 5.07 -2.94 -3.50
CA LEU A 140 3.61 -2.81 -3.51
C LEU A 140 2.96 -4.15 -3.16
N ILE A 141 3.41 -5.27 -3.73
CA ILE A 141 2.90 -6.60 -3.36
C ILE A 141 3.13 -6.85 -1.87
N LEU A 142 4.34 -6.66 -1.37
CA LEU A 142 4.65 -6.88 0.04
C LEU A 142 3.81 -5.99 0.97
N ALA A 143 3.57 -4.74 0.59
CA ALA A 143 2.67 -3.87 1.32
C ALA A 143 1.22 -4.39 1.27
N GLU A 144 0.69 -4.65 0.09
CA GLU A 144 -0.74 -4.88 -0.13
C GLU A 144 -1.23 -6.28 0.27
N ILE A 145 -0.37 -7.31 0.26
CA ILE A 145 -0.79 -8.64 0.75
C ILE A 145 -1.21 -8.59 2.23
N THR A 146 -0.60 -7.68 3.01
CA THR A 146 -0.96 -7.47 4.42
C THR A 146 -2.15 -6.52 4.58
N SER A 147 -2.44 -5.67 3.59
CA SER A 147 -3.51 -4.66 3.65
C SER A 147 -4.89 -5.27 3.75
N PHE A 148 -5.16 -6.42 3.13
CA PHE A 148 -6.44 -7.11 3.27
C PHE A 148 -6.72 -7.46 4.74
N CYS A 149 -5.76 -8.12 5.40
CA CYS A 149 -5.84 -8.46 6.82
C CYS A 149 -5.96 -7.20 7.69
N GLN A 150 -5.16 -6.16 7.39
CA GLN A 150 -5.18 -4.90 8.11
C GLN A 150 -6.56 -4.22 8.06
N ASN A 151 -7.16 -4.11 6.87
CA ASN A 151 -8.45 -3.45 6.69
C ASN A 151 -9.60 -4.25 7.34
N VAL A 152 -9.59 -5.58 7.22
CA VAL A 152 -10.59 -6.43 7.90
C VAL A 152 -10.47 -6.31 9.42
N TRP A 153 -9.23 -6.34 9.94
CA TRP A 153 -8.95 -6.14 11.36
C TRP A 153 -9.40 -4.75 11.84
N THR A 154 -9.16 -3.70 11.05
CA THR A 154 -9.55 -2.31 11.35
C THR A 154 -11.07 -2.14 11.37
N LEU A 155 -11.78 -2.63 10.35
CA LEU A 155 -13.24 -2.59 10.29
C LEU A 155 -13.91 -3.34 11.44
N ALA A 156 -13.37 -4.51 11.80
CA ALA A 156 -13.81 -5.26 12.98
C ALA A 156 -13.55 -4.45 14.27
N GLY A 157 -12.42 -3.74 14.32
CA GLY A 157 -12.04 -2.86 15.42
C GLY A 157 -13.04 -1.73 15.69
N TYR A 158 -13.58 -1.10 14.64
CA TYR A 158 -14.58 -0.04 14.78
C TYR A 158 -15.90 -0.52 15.39
N ARG A 159 -16.24 -1.80 15.23
CA ARG A 159 -17.53 -2.35 15.68
C ARG A 159 -17.41 -3.37 16.82
N LYS A 160 -16.21 -3.63 17.34
CA LYS A 160 -15.99 -4.67 18.35
C LYS A 160 -16.76 -4.44 19.66
N ALA A 161 -17.04 -3.18 19.99
CA ALA A 161 -17.81 -2.81 21.18
C ALA A 161 -19.33 -3.01 20.98
N ASP A 162 -19.81 -2.81 19.74
CA ASP A 162 -21.24 -2.85 19.43
C ASP A 162 -21.72 -4.22 18.97
N LEU A 163 -20.84 -5.01 18.34
CA LEU A 163 -21.17 -6.27 17.70
C LEU A 163 -20.25 -7.39 18.21
N PRO A 164 -20.78 -8.39 18.95
CA PRO A 164 -19.98 -9.50 19.47
C PRO A 164 -19.22 -10.28 18.38
N VAL A 165 -19.82 -10.40 17.19
CA VAL A 165 -19.16 -11.05 16.04
C VAL A 165 -17.94 -10.24 15.57
N ALA A 166 -18.03 -8.91 15.53
CA ALA A 166 -16.89 -8.06 15.17
C ALA A 166 -15.76 -8.18 16.20
N GLY A 167 -16.09 -8.26 17.50
CA GLY A 167 -15.10 -8.55 18.55
C GLY A 167 -14.38 -9.88 18.35
N LYS A 168 -15.12 -10.96 18.06
CA LYS A 168 -14.51 -12.27 17.76
C LYS A 168 -13.61 -12.23 16.53
N VAL A 169 -14.03 -11.57 15.45
CA VAL A 169 -13.20 -11.41 14.24
C VAL A 169 -11.94 -10.62 14.55
N PHE A 170 -12.06 -9.50 15.28
CA PHE A 170 -10.92 -8.67 15.69
C PHE A 170 -9.90 -9.48 16.50
N ASP A 171 -10.33 -10.23 17.51
CA ASP A 171 -9.43 -11.03 18.35
C ASP A 171 -8.79 -12.19 17.57
N LEU A 172 -9.57 -12.89 16.75
CA LEU A 172 -9.09 -13.99 15.91
C LEU A 172 -8.06 -13.51 14.88
N MET A 173 -8.28 -12.33 14.29
CA MET A 173 -7.39 -11.78 13.26
C MET A 173 -6.15 -11.11 13.82
N SER A 174 -6.19 -10.59 15.06
CA SER A 174 -5.08 -9.81 15.64
C SER A 174 -3.74 -10.55 15.59
N LEU A 175 -3.67 -11.78 16.14
CA LEU A 175 -2.41 -12.53 16.20
C LEU A 175 -1.88 -12.94 14.80
N PRO A 176 -2.69 -13.57 13.93
CA PRO A 176 -2.27 -13.87 12.56
C PRO A 176 -1.83 -12.64 11.78
N PHE A 177 -2.56 -11.53 11.92
CA PHE A 177 -2.23 -10.27 11.27
C PHE A 177 -0.87 -9.74 11.73
N PHE A 178 -0.63 -9.62 13.04
CA PHE A 178 0.64 -9.07 13.53
C PHE A 178 1.83 -9.95 13.14
N ALA A 179 1.69 -11.27 13.21
CA ALA A 179 2.73 -12.20 12.78
C ALA A 179 3.03 -12.06 11.28
N PHE A 180 1.98 -12.07 10.44
CA PHE A 180 2.13 -11.93 9.00
C PHE A 180 2.73 -10.58 8.60
N TYR A 181 2.25 -9.50 9.21
CA TYR A 181 2.77 -8.14 9.00
C TYR A 181 4.25 -8.05 9.39
N THR A 182 4.63 -8.61 10.55
CA THR A 182 6.03 -8.62 11.03
C THR A 182 6.94 -9.35 10.05
N ILE A 183 6.53 -10.51 9.53
CA ILE A 183 7.32 -11.26 8.55
C ILE A 183 7.47 -10.47 7.25
N VAL A 184 6.34 -10.03 6.67
CA VAL A 184 6.34 -9.44 5.33
C VAL A 184 6.99 -8.05 5.34
N ARG A 185 6.56 -7.16 6.23
CA ARG A 185 7.03 -5.76 6.26
C ARG A 185 8.22 -5.54 7.18
N GLY A 186 8.41 -6.38 8.20
CA GLY A 186 9.51 -6.27 9.15
C GLY A 186 10.74 -7.12 8.81
N ILE A 187 10.63 -8.10 7.90
CA ILE A 187 11.76 -8.94 7.48
C ILE A 187 11.93 -8.93 5.96
N ILE A 188 10.93 -9.38 5.20
CA ILE A 188 11.05 -9.55 3.75
C ILE A 188 11.25 -8.19 3.05
N GLY A 189 10.46 -7.18 3.42
CA GLY A 189 10.60 -5.80 2.94
C GLY A 189 12.00 -5.22 3.13
N PRO A 190 12.54 -5.16 4.37
CA PRO A 190 13.89 -4.69 4.63
C PRO A 190 14.97 -5.44 3.84
N LEU A 191 14.88 -6.77 3.75
CA LEU A 191 15.84 -7.56 2.96
C LEU A 191 15.80 -7.20 1.47
N PHE A 192 14.61 -6.96 0.92
CA PHE A 192 14.45 -6.53 -0.46
C PHE A 192 15.02 -5.13 -0.69
N VAL A 193 14.74 -4.18 0.21
CA VAL A 193 15.26 -2.81 0.14
C VAL A 193 16.78 -2.77 0.32
N TYR A 194 17.34 -3.62 1.17
CA TYR A 194 18.80 -3.79 1.26
C TYR A 194 19.40 -4.20 -0.10
N LYS A 195 18.82 -5.21 -0.77
CA LYS A 195 19.28 -5.63 -2.11
C LYS A 195 19.16 -4.51 -3.14
N MET A 196 18.06 -3.75 -3.10
CA MET A 196 17.84 -2.59 -3.94
C MET A 196 18.89 -1.49 -3.69
N GLY A 197 19.23 -1.20 -2.43
CA GLY A 197 20.28 -0.24 -2.06
C GLY A 197 21.67 -0.67 -2.53
N VAL A 198 22.05 -1.93 -2.29
CA VAL A 198 23.32 -2.50 -2.77
C VAL A 198 23.41 -2.39 -4.29
N PHE A 199 22.31 -2.61 -5.01
CA PHE A 199 22.29 -2.49 -6.47
C PHE A 199 22.60 -1.07 -6.94
N TYR A 200 21.98 -0.06 -6.34
CA TYR A 200 22.21 1.34 -6.72
C TYR A 200 23.59 1.85 -6.32
N ILE A 201 24.08 1.50 -5.13
CA ILE A 201 25.41 1.91 -4.64
C ILE A 201 26.52 1.35 -5.53
N ASN A 202 26.36 0.10 -6.01
CA ASN A 202 27.30 -0.52 -6.95
C ASN A 202 27.16 0.01 -8.40
N GLN A 203 26.43 1.11 -8.60
CA GLN A 203 26.24 1.77 -9.90
C GLN A 203 25.63 0.85 -10.98
N MET A 204 24.96 -0.23 -10.59
CA MET A 204 24.36 -1.18 -11.53
C MET A 204 23.14 -0.60 -12.27
N ALA A 205 22.64 0.57 -11.84
CA ALA A 205 21.65 1.32 -12.57
C ALA A 205 22.22 2.10 -13.77
N GLY A 206 23.54 2.32 -13.85
CA GLY A 206 24.15 3.22 -14.82
C GLY A 206 23.45 4.58 -14.84
N ASP A 207 23.18 5.10 -16.04
CA ASP A 207 22.46 6.36 -16.25
C ASP A 207 20.92 6.18 -16.33
N SER A 208 20.42 4.95 -16.19
CA SER A 208 19.00 4.64 -16.37
C SER A 208 18.12 5.24 -15.27
N ILE A 209 18.62 5.37 -14.04
CA ILE A 209 17.92 6.04 -12.94
C ILE A 209 18.84 7.12 -12.38
N PRO A 210 18.48 8.42 -12.50
CA PRO A 210 19.28 9.50 -11.95
C PRO A 210 19.55 9.33 -10.46
N VAL A 211 20.73 9.74 -10.01
CA VAL A 211 21.17 9.57 -8.61
C VAL A 211 20.19 10.18 -7.61
N TRP A 212 19.71 11.39 -7.90
CA TRP A 212 18.74 12.06 -7.03
C TRP A 212 17.47 11.24 -6.81
N ALA A 213 17.01 10.51 -7.84
CA ALA A 213 15.75 9.78 -7.81
C ALA A 213 15.87 8.52 -6.97
N TRP A 214 16.86 7.67 -7.23
CA TRP A 214 16.99 6.45 -6.43
C TRP A 214 17.37 6.77 -4.98
N VAL A 215 18.21 7.79 -4.73
CA VAL A 215 18.55 8.19 -3.36
C VAL A 215 17.30 8.66 -2.61
N SER A 216 16.48 9.52 -3.22
CA SER A 216 15.25 10.00 -2.56
C SER A 216 14.24 8.88 -2.34
N TRP A 217 14.08 7.96 -3.30
CA TRP A 217 13.21 6.79 -3.15
C TRP A 217 13.69 5.90 -2.00
N MET A 218 14.99 5.62 -1.93
CA MET A 218 15.56 4.79 -0.86
C MET A 218 15.32 5.41 0.53
N ILE A 219 15.52 6.72 0.68
CA ILE A 219 15.25 7.44 1.94
C ILE A 219 13.78 7.28 2.35
N VAL A 220 12.87 7.54 1.41
CA VAL A 220 11.42 7.46 1.65
C VAL A 220 11.01 6.03 2.03
N ILE A 221 11.44 5.03 1.26
CA ILE A 221 11.09 3.62 1.46
C ILE A 221 11.63 3.09 2.79
N VAL A 222 12.91 3.37 3.10
CA VAL A 222 13.52 2.94 4.37
C VAL A 222 12.79 3.56 5.55
N THR A 223 12.48 4.86 5.48
CA THR A 223 11.73 5.56 6.54
C THR A 223 10.35 4.93 6.74
N ALA A 224 9.62 4.66 5.65
CA ALA A 224 8.31 4.02 5.72
C ALA A 224 8.36 2.62 6.36
N ILE A 225 9.39 1.83 6.04
CA ILE A 225 9.61 0.50 6.65
C ILE A 225 9.90 0.62 8.14
N LEU A 226 10.76 1.54 8.56
CA LEU A 226 11.08 1.74 9.98
C LEU A 226 9.84 2.14 10.78
N ILE A 227 9.04 3.08 10.26
CA ILE A 227 7.78 3.49 10.87
C ILE A 227 6.80 2.30 10.94
N SER A 228 6.70 1.50 9.87
CA SER A 228 5.89 0.28 9.83
C SER A 228 6.31 -0.74 10.91
N ILE A 229 7.61 -0.90 11.15
CA ILE A 229 8.14 -1.79 12.21
C ILE A 229 7.77 -1.27 13.60
N VAL A 230 7.94 0.03 13.85
CA VAL A 230 7.55 0.64 15.12
C VAL A 230 6.05 0.50 15.36
N TRP A 231 5.23 0.73 14.32
CA TRP A 231 3.78 0.61 14.39
C TRP A 231 3.31 -0.79 14.75
N VAL A 232 3.85 -1.84 14.10
CA VAL A 232 3.45 -3.23 14.45
C VAL A 232 3.97 -3.65 15.83
N PHE A 233 5.12 -3.13 16.26
CA PHE A 233 5.66 -3.40 17.58
C PHE A 233 4.78 -2.83 18.71
N ASP A 234 4.25 -1.61 18.52
CA ASP A 234 3.28 -1.01 19.45
C ASP A 234 2.01 -1.89 19.57
N HIS A 235 1.51 -2.41 18.44
CA HIS A 235 0.36 -3.32 18.42
C HIS A 235 0.63 -4.65 19.15
N TRP A 236 1.84 -5.20 19.01
CA TRP A 236 2.28 -6.37 19.78
C TRP A 236 2.25 -6.08 21.29
N ILE A 237 2.81 -4.94 21.71
CA ILE A 237 2.81 -4.54 23.12
C ILE A 237 1.38 -4.48 23.67
N ASP A 238 0.48 -3.82 22.95
CA ASP A 238 -0.91 -3.65 23.37
C ASP A 238 -1.70 -4.96 23.38
N TRP A 239 -1.38 -5.88 22.47
CA TRP A 239 -1.94 -7.23 22.50
C TRP A 239 -1.47 -8.01 23.74
N PHE A 240 -0.17 -8.00 24.05
CA PHE A 240 0.35 -8.67 25.24
C PHE A 240 -0.19 -8.08 26.55
N LYS A 241 -0.31 -6.75 26.64
CA LYS A 241 -0.93 -6.06 27.79
C LYS A 241 -2.36 -6.54 28.01
N ARG A 242 -3.18 -6.58 26.95
CA ARG A 242 -4.57 -7.05 27.01
C ARG A 242 -4.68 -8.51 27.45
N ARG A 243 -3.84 -9.40 26.89
CA ARG A 243 -3.78 -10.81 27.31
C ARG A 243 -3.41 -10.97 28.78
N LYS A 244 -2.43 -10.21 29.26
CA LYS A 244 -2.02 -10.24 30.67
C LYS A 244 -3.13 -9.75 31.60
N ALA A 245 -3.90 -8.73 31.21
CA ALA A 245 -5.03 -8.23 31.98
C ALA A 245 -6.16 -9.26 32.07
N MET A 246 -6.52 -9.91 30.95
CA MET A 246 -7.55 -10.97 30.94
C MET A 246 -7.15 -12.18 31.80
N ASN A 247 -5.89 -12.60 31.75
CA ASN A 247 -5.39 -13.70 32.58
C ASN A 247 -5.38 -13.38 34.09
N LYS A 248 -5.48 -12.11 34.49
CA LYS A 248 -5.61 -11.71 35.90
C LYS A 248 -7.07 -11.68 36.37
N LEU A 249 -8.02 -11.67 35.44
CA LEU A 249 -9.47 -11.58 35.70
C LEU A 249 -10.17 -12.95 35.60
N ALA A 250 -9.46 -13.97 35.08
CA ALA A 250 -9.91 -15.36 34.98
C ALA A 250 -9.32 -16.18 36.14
#